data_AF-A0A952HPM8-F1
#
_entry.id   AF-A0A952HPM8-F1
#
_cell.length_a   1.000
_cell.length_b   1.000
_cell.length_c   1.000
_cell.angle_alpha   90.00
_cell.angle_beta   90.00
_cell.angle_gamma   90.00
#
_symmetry.space_group_name_H-M   'P 1'
#
loop_
_entity.id
_entity.type
_entity.pdbx_description
1 polymer ?
#
loop_
_entity_poly.entity_id
_entity_poly.type
_entity_poly.pdbx_seq_one_letter_code
_entity_poly.pdbx_strand_id
1 'polypeptide(L)'
;MNTENTETNEIEKALNNVLSNGKFLASPQMSAFLSYVVKETIAGNAARIKAYTVAVDALGKPPTFDPQNDPSVRVLANRLRNSLKNYYEDNPEQTLFIKLYRGSYVPHFIDQNGQEQVQLIKQPTPTSPSSNDAVARSYASNDELYIRTPHSRPSPSVQSTAHAMSQSPSRVNLWLSGGEKKTVGS
;
A
#
# COMPACT_ATOMS: atom_id res chain seq x y z
N MET A 1 26.58 24.30 -9.78
CA MET A 1 25.85 24.51 -8.51
C MET A 1 24.78 23.42 -8.48
N ASN A 2 24.96 22.43 -7.60
CA ASN A 2 24.26 21.13 -7.62
C ASN A 2 23.07 21.16 -6.66
N THR A 3 22.04 21.94 -6.97
CA THR A 3 20.89 22.18 -6.07
C THR A 3 20.10 20.89 -5.76
N GLU A 4 20.06 19.92 -6.69
CA GLU A 4 19.35 18.64 -6.50
C GLU A 4 19.93 17.76 -5.38
N ASN A 5 21.23 17.84 -5.12
CA ASN A 5 21.86 17.03 -4.07
C ASN A 5 21.61 17.60 -2.67
N THR A 6 21.51 18.92 -2.53
CA THR A 6 21.33 19.55 -1.22
C THR A 6 19.91 19.32 -0.69
N GLU A 7 18.88 19.41 -1.54
CA GLU A 7 17.49 19.17 -1.13
C GLU A 7 17.28 17.72 -0.64
N THR A 8 17.85 16.75 -1.36
CA THR A 8 17.79 15.33 -0.97
C THR A 8 18.47 15.10 0.38
N ASN A 9 19.63 15.73 0.61
CA ASN A 9 20.35 15.62 1.89
C ASN A 9 19.55 16.20 3.06
N GLU A 10 18.86 17.34 2.89
CA GLU A 10 18.01 17.93 3.92
C GLU A 10 16.80 17.03 4.23
N ILE A 11 16.19 16.41 3.21
CA ILE A 11 15.10 15.44 3.38
C ILE A 11 15.58 14.21 4.16
N GLU A 12 16.74 13.65 3.81
CA GLU A 12 17.32 12.51 4.50
C GLU A 12 17.68 12.84 5.96
N LYS A 13 18.20 14.04 6.20
CA LYS A 13 18.49 14.53 7.55
C LYS A 13 17.21 14.66 8.39
N ALA A 14 16.15 15.26 7.84
CA ALA A 14 14.86 15.35 8.51
C ALA A 14 14.28 13.95 8.81
N LEU A 15 14.40 13.01 7.87
CA LEU A 15 14.02 11.61 8.08
C LEU A 15 14.79 11.00 9.26
N ASN A 16 16.12 11.12 9.27
CA ASN A 16 16.96 10.57 10.33
C ASN A 16 16.64 11.17 11.71
N ASN A 17 16.35 12.47 11.78
CA ASN A 17 15.93 13.14 13.02
C ASN A 17 14.63 12.53 13.57
N VAL A 18 13.62 12.35 12.71
CA VAL A 18 12.34 11.73 13.08
C VAL A 18 12.54 10.28 13.52
N LEU A 19 13.34 9.49 12.78
CA LEU A 19 13.59 8.08 13.07
C LEU A 19 14.37 7.87 14.38
N SER A 20 15.16 8.86 14.79
CA SER A 20 15.92 8.84 16.05
C SER A 20 15.06 9.15 17.28
N ASN A 21 13.81 9.58 17.10
CA ASN A 21 12.89 9.85 18.20
C ASN A 21 12.37 8.55 18.84
N GLY A 22 12.18 8.56 20.17
CA GLY A 22 11.81 7.37 20.96
C GLY A 22 10.55 6.66 20.46
N LYS A 23 9.54 7.39 19.97
CA LYS A 23 8.31 6.80 19.41
C LYS A 23 8.56 5.98 18.13
N PHE A 24 9.51 6.41 17.30
CA PHE A 24 9.87 5.74 16.05
C PHE A 24 10.86 4.60 16.27
N LEU A 25 11.83 4.78 17.18
CA LEU A 25 12.73 3.72 17.62
C LEU A 25 11.96 2.53 18.21
N ALA A 26 10.91 2.79 18.99
CA ALA A 26 10.06 1.75 19.57
C ALA A 26 9.15 1.04 18.55
N SER A 27 9.02 1.56 17.31
CA SER A 27 8.12 1.00 16.29
C SER A 27 8.84 0.77 14.96
N PRO A 28 9.42 -0.43 14.75
CA PRO A 28 10.09 -0.78 13.50
C PRO A 28 9.19 -0.63 12.26
N GLN A 29 7.90 -0.96 12.39
CA GLN A 29 6.93 -0.82 11.29
C GLN A 29 6.68 0.64 10.89
N MET A 30 6.57 1.56 11.85
CA MET A 30 6.42 2.98 11.53
C MET A 30 7.68 3.54 10.88
N SER A 31 8.84 3.15 11.39
CA SER A 31 10.15 3.55 10.84
C SER A 31 10.36 3.02 9.42
N ALA A 32 10.03 1.75 9.16
CA ALA A 32 10.10 1.15 7.83
C ALA A 32 9.14 1.82 6.84
N PHE A 33 7.89 2.08 7.27
CA PHE A 33 6.91 2.81 6.47
C PHE A 33 7.45 4.18 6.07
N LEU A 34 7.85 5.00 7.04
CA LEU A 34 8.30 6.37 6.79
C LEU A 34 9.55 6.39 5.91
N SER A 35 10.53 5.53 6.20
CA SER A 35 11.75 5.43 5.41
C SER A 35 11.45 5.06 3.96
N TYR A 36 10.58 4.07 3.73
CA TYR A 36 10.20 3.65 2.38
C TYR A 36 9.55 4.78 1.59
N VAL A 37 8.52 5.44 2.14
CA VAL A 37 7.79 6.47 1.38
C VAL A 37 8.66 7.69 1.08
N VAL A 38 9.57 8.07 1.99
CA VAL A 38 10.52 9.16 1.75
C VAL A 38 11.53 8.75 0.67
N LYS A 39 12.12 7.55 0.77
CA LYS A 39 13.09 7.02 -0.22
C LYS A 39 12.50 6.90 -1.62
N GLU A 40 11.29 6.36 -1.74
CA GLU A 40 10.61 6.27 -3.04
C GLU A 40 10.27 7.66 -3.58
N THR A 41 9.97 8.63 -2.72
CA THR A 41 9.69 10.00 -3.16
C THR A 41 10.96 10.66 -3.68
N ILE A 42 12.08 10.63 -2.93
CA ILE A 42 13.37 11.17 -3.39
C ILE A 42 13.89 10.49 -4.67
N ALA A 43 13.53 9.21 -4.87
CA ALA A 43 13.85 8.46 -6.09
C ALA A 43 12.93 8.79 -7.29
N GLY A 44 11.97 9.71 -7.15
CA GLY A 44 11.02 10.08 -8.20
C GLY A 44 9.90 9.07 -8.43
N ASN A 45 9.76 8.06 -7.55
CA ASN A 45 8.81 6.96 -7.64
C ASN A 45 7.54 7.19 -6.82
N ALA A 46 7.20 8.44 -6.47
CA ALA A 46 6.05 8.77 -5.63
C ALA A 46 4.71 8.16 -6.13
N ALA A 47 4.52 8.06 -7.46
CA ALA A 47 3.33 7.45 -8.07
C ALA A 47 3.15 5.95 -7.74
N ARG A 48 4.22 5.26 -7.32
CA ARG A 48 4.21 3.85 -6.91
C ARG A 48 3.82 3.67 -5.46
N ILE A 49 3.79 4.72 -4.66
CA ILE A 49 3.48 4.67 -3.23
C ILE A 49 1.97 4.48 -3.03
N LYS A 50 1.54 3.23 -2.92
CA LYS A 50 0.15 2.80 -2.72
C LYS A 50 0.08 1.87 -1.52
N ALA A 51 -1.13 1.61 -1.03
CA ALA A 51 -1.31 0.75 0.15
C ALA A 51 -0.67 -0.64 -0.03
N TYR A 52 -0.85 -1.24 -1.22
CA TYR A 52 -0.27 -2.55 -1.55
C TYR A 52 1.26 -2.54 -1.55
N THR A 53 1.88 -1.60 -2.26
CA THR A 53 3.34 -1.51 -2.37
C THR A 53 3.99 -1.21 -1.02
N VAL A 54 3.39 -0.32 -0.22
CA VAL A 54 3.84 -0.09 1.15
C VAL A 54 3.73 -1.34 2.02
N ALA A 55 2.64 -2.11 1.89
CA ALA A 55 2.47 -3.35 2.64
C ALA A 55 3.57 -4.38 2.33
N VAL A 56 3.79 -4.63 1.04
CA VAL A 56 4.71 -5.68 0.58
C VAL A 56 6.16 -5.23 0.72
N ASP A 57 6.49 -4.06 0.16
CA ASP A 57 7.87 -3.61 0.03
C ASP A 57 8.42 -3.01 1.34
N ALA A 58 7.59 -2.34 2.15
CA ALA A 58 8.03 -1.70 3.39
C ALA A 58 7.73 -2.52 4.65
N LEU A 59 6.57 -3.18 4.70
CA LEU A 59 6.10 -3.90 5.89
C LEU A 59 6.29 -5.42 5.81
N GLY A 60 6.78 -5.95 4.69
CA GLY A 60 7.02 -7.38 4.50
C GLY A 60 5.75 -8.22 4.51
N LYS A 61 4.60 -7.65 4.11
CA LYS A 61 3.35 -8.40 3.99
C LYS A 61 3.41 -9.37 2.81
N PRO A 62 2.67 -10.50 2.87
CA PRO A 62 2.61 -11.44 1.77
C PRO A 62 1.96 -10.79 0.53
N PRO A 63 2.28 -11.28 -0.68
CA PRO A 63 1.69 -10.77 -1.93
C PRO A 63 0.18 -11.02 -2.04
N THR A 64 -0.39 -11.87 -1.18
CA THR A 64 -1.83 -12.08 -1.02
C THR A 64 -2.53 -10.96 -0.23
N PHE A 65 -1.78 -9.95 0.24
CA PHE A 65 -2.33 -8.81 0.96
C PHE A 65 -3.32 -8.04 0.09
N ASP A 66 -4.52 -7.80 0.65
CA ASP A 66 -5.57 -7.01 0.02
C ASP A 66 -5.81 -5.71 0.81
N PRO A 67 -5.50 -4.53 0.25
CA PRO A 67 -5.71 -3.25 0.90
C PRO A 67 -7.17 -2.93 1.21
N GLN A 68 -8.12 -3.53 0.49
CA GLN A 68 -9.55 -3.31 0.73
C GLN A 68 -9.96 -4.00 2.03
N ASN A 69 -9.57 -5.26 2.18
CA ASN A 69 -9.98 -6.14 3.28
C ASN A 69 -9.05 -6.09 4.51
N ASP A 70 -7.77 -5.70 4.37
CA ASP A 70 -6.83 -5.54 5.49
C ASP A 70 -6.56 -4.04 5.78
N PRO A 71 -7.11 -3.49 6.88
CA PRO A 71 -6.91 -2.09 7.23
C PRO A 71 -5.55 -1.79 7.86
N SER A 72 -4.66 -2.78 8.06
CA SER A 72 -3.40 -2.62 8.79
C SER A 72 -2.53 -1.46 8.28
N VAL A 73 -2.39 -1.30 6.97
CA VAL A 73 -1.64 -0.17 6.37
C VAL A 73 -2.30 1.17 6.66
N ARG A 74 -3.65 1.23 6.56
CA ARG A 74 -4.42 2.45 6.84
C ARG A 74 -4.32 2.85 8.32
N VAL A 75 -4.38 1.87 9.22
CA VAL A 75 -4.24 2.09 10.67
C VAL A 75 -2.82 2.54 11.01
N LEU A 76 -1.80 1.89 10.44
CA LEU A 76 -0.41 2.28 10.65
C LEU A 76 -0.13 3.69 10.11
N ALA A 77 -0.65 4.04 8.92
CA ALA A 77 -0.54 5.39 8.38
C ALA A 77 -1.20 6.44 9.28
N ASN A 78 -2.34 6.14 9.92
CA ASN A 78 -2.95 7.05 10.88
C ASN A 78 -2.08 7.25 12.13
N ARG A 79 -1.48 6.17 12.65
CA ARG A 79 -0.53 6.25 13.76
C ARG A 79 0.71 7.08 13.38
N LEU A 80 1.24 6.85 12.18
CA LEU A 80 2.38 7.60 11.64
C LEU A 80 2.08 9.10 11.58
N ARG A 81 0.92 9.50 11.02
CA ARG A 81 0.51 10.90 10.96
C ARG A 81 0.44 11.56 12.33
N ASN A 82 -0.17 10.90 13.31
CA ASN A 82 -0.25 11.43 14.66
C ASN A 82 1.12 11.53 15.32
N SER A 83 1.99 10.55 15.12
CA SER A 83 3.35 10.56 15.67
C SER A 83 4.23 11.63 15.03
N LEU A 84 4.11 11.86 13.72
CA LEU A 84 4.78 12.99 13.05
C LEU A 84 4.27 14.33 13.58
N LYS A 85 2.95 14.50 13.70
CA LYS A 85 2.37 15.72 14.26
C LYS A 85 2.95 16.01 15.65
N ASN A 86 2.87 15.04 16.57
CA ASN A 86 3.41 15.20 17.92
C ASN A 86 4.92 15.50 17.91
N TYR A 87 5.70 14.82 17.07
CA TYR A 87 7.13 15.06 16.97
C TYR A 87 7.45 16.50 16.58
N TYR A 88 6.77 17.05 15.56
CA TYR A 88 7.02 18.44 15.14
C TYR A 88 6.41 19.48 16.09
N GLU A 89 5.37 19.13 16.87
CA GLU A 89 4.90 19.97 17.98
C GLU A 89 5.94 20.08 19.10
N ASP A 90 6.66 18.98 19.37
CA ASP A 90 7.73 18.93 20.39
C ASP A 90 9.06 19.53 19.90
N ASN A 91 9.24 19.69 18.58
CA ASN A 91 10.49 20.13 17.94
C ASN A 91 10.21 21.27 16.92
N PRO A 92 9.80 22.47 17.37
CA PRO A 92 9.45 23.59 16.49
C PRO A 92 10.65 24.21 15.76
N GLU A 93 11.89 23.93 16.20
CA GLU A 93 13.13 24.45 15.62
C GLU A 93 13.55 23.73 14.32
N GLN A 94 12.84 22.68 13.92
CA GLN A 94 13.13 21.95 12.68
C GLN A 94 12.85 22.83 11.45
N THR A 95 13.79 22.84 10.50
CA THR A 95 13.71 23.66 9.29
C THR A 95 12.89 23.00 8.17
N LEU A 96 12.69 21.69 8.25
CA LEU A 96 11.97 20.88 7.25
C LEU A 96 10.99 19.93 7.94
N PHE A 97 9.75 19.93 7.47
CA PHE A 97 8.63 19.16 8.01
C PHE A 97 8.17 18.11 7.00
N ILE A 98 8.16 16.84 7.43
CA ILE A 98 7.60 15.73 6.65
C ILE A 98 6.11 15.56 7.03
N LYS A 99 5.20 15.89 6.11
CA LYS A 99 3.76 15.73 6.30
C LYS A 99 3.17 14.65 5.42
N LEU A 100 2.25 13.86 5.97
CA LEU A 100 1.46 12.87 5.22
C LEU A 100 -0.02 13.25 5.29
N TYR A 101 -0.61 13.61 4.15
CA TYR A 101 -2.04 13.92 4.07
C TYR A 101 -2.91 12.67 4.18
N ARG A 102 -4.18 12.85 4.56
CA ARG A 102 -5.18 11.77 4.53
C ARG A 102 -5.44 11.38 3.07
N GLY A 103 -5.70 10.10 2.83
CA GLY A 103 -5.94 9.57 1.48
C GLY A 103 -4.69 9.35 0.63
N SER A 104 -3.56 10.00 0.97
CA SER A 104 -2.27 9.78 0.33
C SER A 104 -1.28 9.11 1.29
N TYR A 105 -0.33 8.36 0.71
CA TYR A 105 0.85 7.85 1.40
C TYR A 105 2.12 8.57 0.98
N VAL A 106 2.03 9.48 0.00
CA VAL A 106 3.13 10.30 -0.48
C VAL A 106 3.44 11.37 0.59
N PRO A 107 4.70 11.47 1.07
CA PRO A 107 5.13 12.53 1.95
C PRO A 107 5.26 13.85 1.19
N HIS A 108 4.89 14.93 1.86
CA HIS A 108 5.10 16.31 1.43
C HIS A 108 6.15 16.94 2.33
N PHE A 109 7.13 17.60 1.73
CA PHE A 109 8.21 18.27 2.44
C PHE A 109 7.91 19.76 2.47
N ILE A 110 7.78 20.31 3.67
CA ILE A 110 7.40 21.70 3.89
C ILE A 110 8.53 22.40 4.63
N ASP A 111 8.97 23.55 4.14
CA ASP A 111 9.99 24.33 4.83
C ASP A 111 9.42 25.12 6.02
N GLN A 112 10.29 25.77 6.79
CA GLN A 112 9.92 26.67 7.88
C GLN A 112 9.02 27.86 7.47
N ASN A 113 9.00 28.22 6.19
CA ASN A 113 8.16 29.30 5.65
C ASN A 113 6.78 28.78 5.21
N GLY A 114 6.48 27.49 5.45
CA GLY A 114 5.25 26.85 5.01
C GLY A 114 5.18 26.60 3.51
N GLN A 115 6.28 26.80 2.77
CA GLN A 115 6.36 26.50 1.35
C GLN A 115 6.54 24.99 1.17
N GLU A 116 5.64 24.41 0.40
CA GLU A 116 5.80 23.02 -0.02
C GLU A 116 6.92 22.95 -1.05
N GLN A 117 7.92 22.10 -0.80
CA GLN A 117 9.02 21.84 -1.71
C GLN A 117 8.51 20.93 -2.85
N VAL A 118 7.65 21.48 -3.71
CA VAL A 118 6.95 20.78 -4.83
C VAL A 118 7.93 20.36 -5.94
N GLN A 119 9.21 20.72 -5.87
CA GLN A 119 10.15 20.60 -7.00
C GLN A 119 10.50 19.15 -7.40
N LEU A 120 10.18 18.15 -6.57
CA LEU A 120 10.37 16.75 -6.94
C LEU A 120 9.15 16.09 -7.61
N ILE A 121 8.00 16.79 -7.65
CA ILE A 121 6.78 16.33 -8.31
C ILE A 121 6.62 17.05 -9.66
N LYS A 122 7.49 16.76 -10.63
CA LYS A 122 7.26 17.14 -12.03
C LYS A 122 6.16 16.25 -12.65
N GLN A 123 4.90 16.43 -12.26
CA GLN A 123 3.71 16.17 -13.08
C GLN A 123 2.63 17.22 -12.76
N PRO A 124 1.86 17.67 -13.76
CA PRO A 124 1.23 18.99 -13.78
C PRO A 124 0.10 19.12 -12.75
N THR A 125 0.01 20.29 -12.16
CA THR A 125 -1.19 20.76 -11.46
C THR A 125 -2.43 20.69 -12.35
N PRO A 126 -3.61 20.47 -11.77
CA PRO A 126 -4.75 21.29 -12.10
C PRO A 126 -5.03 22.23 -10.93
N THR A 127 -4.68 23.50 -11.16
CA THR A 127 -5.50 24.70 -10.89
C THR A 127 -6.49 24.66 -9.72
N SER A 128 -6.10 25.33 -8.62
CA SER A 128 -6.82 26.38 -7.82
C SER A 128 -8.24 26.15 -7.27
N PRO A 129 -8.77 27.00 -6.36
CA PRO A 129 -8.15 27.94 -5.43
C PRO A 129 -8.68 27.80 -3.97
N SER A 130 -8.04 28.52 -3.05
CA SER A 130 -8.55 28.90 -1.73
C SER A 130 -9.96 29.52 -1.80
N SER A 131 -10.92 29.04 -1.00
CA SER A 131 -11.85 29.85 -0.19
C SER A 131 -12.77 28.96 0.64
N ASN A 132 -12.96 29.36 1.90
CA ASN A 132 -13.95 28.81 2.82
C ASN A 132 -15.35 28.82 2.19
N ASP A 133 -16.05 27.68 2.21
CA ASP A 133 -17.41 27.51 2.74
C ASP A 133 -17.95 26.12 2.38
N ALA A 134 -18.39 25.39 3.41
CA ALA A 134 -19.27 24.22 3.38
C ALA A 134 -18.81 22.93 2.65
N VAL A 135 -19.26 21.80 3.23
CA VAL A 135 -19.35 20.43 2.67
C VAL A 135 -18.06 19.63 2.39
N ALA A 136 -17.49 19.02 3.43
CA ALA A 136 -16.65 17.81 3.27
C ALA A 136 -17.37 16.57 3.84
N ARG A 137 -18.41 16.15 3.13
CA ARG A 137 -19.10 14.87 3.31
C ARG A 137 -19.05 14.11 1.99
N SER A 138 -17.85 13.84 1.49
CA SER A 138 -17.62 13.09 0.24
C SER A 138 -16.12 12.85 0.01
N TYR A 139 -15.57 11.80 0.63
CA TYR A 139 -14.34 11.13 0.16
C TYR A 139 -14.64 9.75 -0.43
N ALA A 140 -15.87 9.57 -0.94
CA ALA A 140 -16.20 8.54 -1.91
C ALA A 140 -16.20 9.22 -3.27
N SER A 141 -15.69 8.53 -4.28
CA SER A 141 -15.48 8.98 -5.67
C SER A 141 -14.10 9.56 -5.95
N ASN A 142 -13.12 8.67 -6.09
CA ASN A 142 -12.19 8.66 -7.23
C ASN A 142 -11.78 7.20 -7.51
N ASP A 143 -12.81 6.35 -7.69
CA ASP A 143 -12.72 4.99 -8.23
C ASP A 143 -13.26 4.94 -9.68
N GLU A 144 -13.22 6.05 -10.43
CA GLU A 144 -13.88 6.10 -11.74
C GLU A 144 -12.91 6.14 -12.93
N LEU A 145 -12.04 5.13 -12.98
CA LEU A 145 -11.51 4.59 -14.24
C LEU A 145 -11.08 3.12 -14.07
N TYR A 146 -11.98 2.30 -13.53
CA TYR A 146 -11.99 0.85 -13.79
C TYR A 146 -13.38 0.41 -14.28
N ILE A 147 -13.96 1.17 -15.21
CA ILE A 147 -15.17 0.74 -15.90
C ILE A 147 -14.75 -0.30 -16.97
N ARG A 148 -14.96 -1.58 -16.57
CA ARG A 148 -15.72 -2.60 -17.32
C ARG A 148 -14.94 -3.59 -18.20
N THR A 149 -14.61 -4.73 -17.59
CA THR A 149 -14.86 -6.03 -18.25
C THR A 149 -15.70 -6.90 -17.31
N PRO A 150 -16.85 -7.44 -17.77
CA PRO A 150 -17.70 -8.27 -16.93
C PRO A 150 -17.04 -9.63 -16.71
N HIS A 151 -17.23 -10.16 -15.50
CA HIS A 151 -16.96 -11.55 -15.15
C HIS A 151 -17.63 -12.48 -16.17
N SER A 152 -16.89 -13.44 -16.72
CA SER A 152 -17.46 -14.60 -17.39
C SER A 152 -16.56 -15.83 -17.23
N ARG A 153 -16.91 -16.65 -16.24
CA ARG A 153 -16.85 -18.11 -16.30
C ARG A 153 -17.98 -18.63 -15.41
N PRO A 154 -18.60 -19.80 -15.68
CA PRO A 154 -18.46 -20.71 -16.82
C PRO A 154 -19.84 -21.11 -17.42
N SER A 155 -19.87 -21.82 -18.56
CA SER A 155 -20.88 -22.86 -18.83
C SER A 155 -20.57 -23.72 -20.07
N PRO A 156 -21.02 -24.97 -20.10
CA PRO A 156 -20.61 -26.01 -21.04
C PRO A 156 -21.35 -25.87 -22.38
N SER A 157 -20.75 -26.34 -23.46
CA SER A 157 -21.46 -26.50 -24.73
C SER A 157 -21.10 -27.82 -25.38
N VAL A 158 -22.05 -28.72 -25.22
CA VAL A 158 -22.36 -29.88 -26.07
C VAL A 158 -22.41 -29.45 -27.54
N GLN A 159 -21.82 -30.27 -28.41
CA GLN A 159 -22.18 -30.50 -29.82
C GLN A 159 -21.43 -31.80 -30.20
N SER A 160 -22.00 -32.98 -30.01
CA SER A 160 -22.97 -33.66 -30.89
C SER A 160 -22.53 -33.70 -32.36
N THR A 161 -21.94 -34.83 -32.77
CA THR A 161 -22.18 -35.44 -34.08
C THR A 161 -21.92 -36.94 -34.01
N ALA A 162 -22.82 -37.72 -34.63
CA ALA A 162 -22.94 -39.18 -34.65
C ALA A 162 -21.69 -39.91 -35.22
N HIS A 163 -21.46 -41.22 -35.06
CA HIS A 163 -22.30 -42.34 -35.51
C HIS A 163 -21.66 -43.71 -35.11
N ALA A 164 -22.50 -44.74 -34.99
CA ALA A 164 -22.22 -46.19 -35.08
C ALA A 164 -21.67 -47.00 -33.86
N MET A 165 -22.59 -47.81 -33.27
CA MET A 165 -22.57 -49.29 -33.09
C MET A 165 -21.22 -49.94 -32.68
N SER A 166 -21.06 -50.79 -31.66
CA SER A 166 -21.81 -52.02 -31.34
C SER A 166 -21.11 -52.78 -30.19
N GLN A 167 -21.86 -53.33 -29.21
CA GLN A 167 -21.50 -54.48 -28.32
C GLN A 167 -20.33 -54.31 -27.32
N SER A 168 -20.27 -54.85 -26.11
CA SER A 168 -21.09 -55.70 -25.23
C SER A 168 -20.45 -55.65 -23.81
N PRO A 169 -21.13 -56.08 -22.73
CA PRO A 169 -20.79 -55.73 -21.35
C PRO A 169 -19.90 -56.76 -20.66
N SER A 170 -19.12 -56.34 -19.64
CA SER A 170 -18.61 -57.26 -18.61
C SER A 170 -18.08 -56.58 -17.34
N ARG A 171 -18.77 -56.92 -16.23
CA ARG A 171 -18.29 -57.22 -14.87
C ARG A 171 -18.05 -56.08 -13.85
N VAL A 172 -19.04 -56.02 -12.97
CA VAL A 172 -18.99 -55.95 -11.49
C VAL A 172 -17.65 -56.30 -10.80
N ASN A 173 -17.32 -55.53 -9.76
CA ASN A 173 -16.73 -55.91 -8.45
C ASN A 173 -16.70 -54.63 -7.59
N LEU A 174 -17.36 -54.47 -6.42
CA LEU A 174 -17.45 -55.23 -5.15
C LEU A 174 -16.28 -54.95 -4.17
N TRP A 175 -16.65 -54.29 -3.05
CA TRP A 175 -16.03 -54.25 -1.69
C TRP A 175 -14.72 -53.45 -1.45
N LEU A 176 -14.61 -52.55 -0.44
CA LEU A 176 -14.65 -52.68 1.05
C LEU A 176 -13.49 -53.51 1.66
N SER A 177 -12.48 -52.82 2.22
CA SER A 177 -11.62 -53.21 3.38
C SER A 177 -10.53 -52.12 3.54
N GLY A 178 -10.07 -51.65 4.69
CA GLY A 178 -10.03 -52.22 6.05
C GLY A 178 -8.56 -52.27 6.53
N GLY A 179 -8.26 -51.70 7.71
CA GLY A 179 -7.01 -51.88 8.50
C GLY A 179 -5.80 -51.05 8.04
N GLU A 180 -4.79 -50.69 8.85
CA GLU A 180 -4.34 -51.13 10.17
C GLU A 180 -3.28 -50.11 10.71
N LYS A 181 -3.37 -49.55 11.93
CA LYS A 181 -2.63 -49.80 13.21
C LYS A 181 -1.08 -49.76 13.20
N LYS A 182 -0.55 -49.35 14.38
CA LYS A 182 0.77 -49.60 15.03
C LYS A 182 1.89 -48.57 14.76
N THR A 183 2.77 -48.17 15.68
CA THR A 183 3.07 -48.48 17.10
C THR A 183 4.06 -47.45 17.66
N VAL A 184 4.11 -47.38 18.99
CA VAL A 184 5.02 -46.70 19.94
C VAL A 184 6.51 -47.11 19.87
N GLY A 185 7.39 -46.27 20.43
CA GLY A 185 8.77 -46.57 20.91
C GLY A 185 9.80 -45.66 20.26
N SER A 186 10.66 -44.91 20.96
CA SER A 186 11.30 -45.09 22.27
C SER A 186 11.55 -43.77 22.99
#